data_AF-A0A8X8BJ23-F1
#
_entry.id   AF-A0A8X8BJ23-F1
#
_cell.length_a   1.000
_cell.length_b   1.000
_cell.length_c   1.000
_cell.angle_alpha   90.00
_cell.angle_beta   90.00
_cell.angle_gamma   90.00
#
_symmetry.space_group_name_H-M   'P 1'
#
loop_
_entity.id
_entity.type
_entity.pdbx_description
1 polymer ?
#
loop_
_entity_poly.entity_id
_entity_poly.type
_entity_poly.pdbx_seq_one_letter_code
_entity_poly.pdbx_strand_id
1 'polypeptide(L)'
;MYCAGGDARSVHVEDSLTLARSFGCFRLHDSLRMTLNNNAEKMAAGSSNYWEDLRKQARQLENELDLKLVSFSKLCTSYSSSREGRRGESSDTTPLLNNSTQDRMFETMAVEIEQLLAKLTGVNDKMSEYSNTPGVTSLNAALMHTLQRHRDILQDYTHEFHKTKANFLAIREREDLLGSVRKDIESYKSGSGVNNRRTELFLKEHEHLRNHDYFMLDYFDACDLWLHILFRMSP
;
A
#
# COMPACT_ATOMS: atom_id res chain seq x y z
N MET A 1 -56.49 -17.27 101.76
CA MET A 1 -57.62 -17.07 100.82
C MET A 1 -57.16 -16.01 99.84
N TYR A 2 -56.85 -16.23 98.56
CA TYR A 2 -57.03 -17.36 97.65
C TYR A 2 -55.80 -17.43 96.71
N CYS A 3 -55.43 -18.65 96.35
CA CYS A 3 -54.46 -18.95 95.31
C CYS A 3 -55.07 -18.61 93.94
N ALA A 4 -54.29 -18.00 93.04
CA ALA A 4 -54.57 -17.99 91.61
C ALA A 4 -53.32 -18.49 90.89
N GLY A 5 -53.36 -19.76 90.48
CA GLY A 5 -52.39 -20.35 89.57
C GLY A 5 -52.62 -19.80 88.16
N GLY A 6 -51.52 -19.38 87.53
CA GLY A 6 -51.48 -19.05 86.11
C GLY A 6 -50.44 -19.96 85.47
N ASP A 7 -50.91 -20.80 84.55
CA ASP A 7 -50.15 -21.80 83.79
C ASP A 7 -48.89 -21.24 83.13
N ALA A 8 -47.73 -21.75 83.54
CA ALA A 8 -46.46 -21.62 82.84
C ALA A 8 -46.22 -22.85 81.96
N ARG A 9 -47.03 -23.04 80.91
CA ARG A 9 -46.80 -24.07 79.88
C ARG A 9 -47.34 -23.63 78.52
N SER A 10 -46.62 -22.77 77.79
CA SER A 10 -46.61 -22.77 76.31
C SER A 10 -45.64 -21.74 75.74
N VAL A 11 -44.32 -21.88 75.98
CA VAL A 11 -43.34 -21.04 75.26
C VAL A 11 -42.02 -21.80 75.10
N HIS A 12 -41.98 -22.96 74.43
CA HIS A 12 -40.67 -23.60 74.14
C HIS A 12 -40.62 -24.58 72.96
N VAL A 13 -41.60 -24.59 72.05
CA VAL A 13 -41.57 -25.51 70.89
C VAL A 13 -41.58 -24.78 69.53
N GLU A 14 -41.89 -23.49 69.48
CA GLU A 14 -41.91 -22.68 68.25
C GLU A 14 -40.51 -22.16 67.82
N ASP A 15 -39.54 -22.09 68.73
CA ASP A 15 -38.23 -21.49 68.42
C ASP A 15 -37.30 -22.42 67.63
N SER A 16 -37.40 -23.74 67.81
CA SER A 16 -36.51 -24.70 67.13
C SER A 16 -36.84 -24.89 65.64
N LEU A 17 -38.13 -24.83 65.27
CA LEU A 17 -38.58 -24.92 63.87
C LEU A 17 -38.25 -23.65 63.08
N THR A 18 -38.31 -22.48 63.73
CA THR A 18 -37.98 -21.19 63.12
C THR A 18 -36.47 -21.06 62.90
N LEU A 19 -35.66 -21.55 63.83
CA LEU A 19 -34.20 -21.59 63.69
C LEU A 19 -33.74 -22.58 62.61
N ALA A 20 -34.35 -23.77 62.52
CA ALA A 20 -34.04 -24.75 61.47
C ALA A 20 -34.43 -24.25 60.06
N ARG A 21 -35.57 -23.53 59.93
CA ARG A 21 -35.97 -22.86 58.69
C ARG A 21 -35.00 -21.73 58.31
N SER A 22 -34.48 -20.99 59.29
CA SER A 22 -33.52 -19.91 59.07
C SER A 22 -32.16 -20.44 58.60
N PHE A 23 -31.62 -21.50 59.21
CA PHE A 23 -30.36 -22.12 58.80
C PHE A 23 -30.43 -22.79 57.41
N GLY A 24 -31.57 -23.41 57.06
CA GLY A 24 -31.80 -23.98 55.73
C GLY A 24 -31.91 -22.91 54.63
N CYS A 25 -32.59 -21.80 54.93
CA CYS A 25 -32.72 -20.65 54.02
C CYS A 25 -31.38 -19.93 53.83
N PHE A 26 -30.57 -19.79 54.87
CA PHE A 26 -29.24 -19.16 54.80
C PHE A 26 -28.28 -19.97 53.93
N ARG A 27 -28.24 -21.31 54.08
CA ARG A 27 -27.39 -22.19 53.24
C ARG A 27 -27.80 -22.20 51.76
N LEU A 28 -29.10 -22.14 51.46
CA LEU A 28 -29.59 -22.06 50.08
C LEU A 28 -29.29 -20.69 49.46
N HIS A 29 -29.44 -19.62 50.23
CA HIS A 29 -29.13 -18.26 49.78
C HIS A 29 -27.64 -18.08 49.49
N ASP A 30 -26.74 -18.59 50.34
CA ASP A 30 -25.30 -18.55 50.10
C ASP A 30 -24.86 -19.45 48.94
N SER A 31 -25.48 -20.62 48.76
CA SER A 31 -25.20 -21.51 47.64
C SER A 31 -25.65 -20.91 46.30
N LEU A 32 -26.83 -20.27 46.26
CA LEU A 32 -27.32 -19.57 45.07
C LEU A 32 -26.45 -18.34 44.77
N ARG A 33 -26.03 -17.59 45.79
CA ARG A 33 -25.13 -16.42 45.66
C ARG A 33 -23.74 -16.82 45.16
N MET A 34 -23.16 -17.90 45.66
CA MET A 34 -21.90 -18.44 45.15
C MET A 34 -22.03 -18.94 43.70
N THR A 35 -23.13 -19.59 43.35
CA THR A 35 -23.36 -20.09 41.98
C THR A 35 -23.55 -18.93 40.99
N LEU A 36 -24.25 -17.86 41.39
CA LEU A 36 -24.38 -16.64 40.60
C LEU A 36 -23.06 -15.89 40.44
N ASN A 37 -22.24 -15.79 41.50
CA ASN A 37 -20.90 -15.19 41.42
C ASN A 37 -19.97 -16.00 40.50
N ASN A 38 -19.94 -17.32 40.63
CA ASN A 38 -19.13 -18.19 39.78
C ASN A 38 -19.54 -18.11 38.29
N ASN A 39 -20.83 -17.96 38.01
CA ASN A 39 -21.33 -17.76 36.64
C ASN A 39 -20.98 -16.35 36.11
N ALA A 40 -21.09 -15.31 36.92
CA ALA A 40 -20.70 -13.96 36.56
C ALA A 40 -19.18 -13.84 36.30
N GLU A 41 -18.35 -14.47 37.13
CA GLU A 41 -16.89 -14.51 36.96
C GLU A 41 -16.50 -15.28 35.69
N LYS A 42 -17.19 -16.38 35.35
CA LYS A 42 -16.97 -17.10 34.08
C LYS A 42 -17.34 -16.25 32.86
N MET A 43 -18.44 -15.49 32.91
CA MET A 43 -18.84 -14.58 31.83
C MET A 43 -17.87 -13.39 31.69
N ALA A 44 -17.36 -12.86 32.80
CA ALA A 44 -16.34 -11.81 32.80
C ALA A 44 -14.97 -12.32 32.31
N ALA A 45 -14.57 -13.53 32.69
CA ALA A 45 -13.34 -14.16 32.21
C ALA A 45 -13.42 -14.48 30.71
N GLY A 46 -14.56 -14.95 30.20
CA GLY A 46 -14.79 -15.15 28.76
C GLY A 46 -14.66 -13.86 27.96
N SER A 47 -15.19 -12.75 28.48
CA SER A 47 -15.09 -11.43 27.86
C SER A 47 -13.65 -10.89 27.87
N SER A 48 -12.93 -11.05 28.99
CA SER A 48 -11.53 -10.65 29.12
C SER A 48 -10.59 -11.39 28.17
N ASN A 49 -10.81 -12.70 27.97
CA ASN A 49 -10.05 -13.50 27.00
C ASN A 49 -10.30 -13.04 25.56
N TYR A 50 -11.55 -12.73 25.21
CA TYR A 50 -11.89 -12.24 23.86
C TYR A 50 -11.19 -10.93 23.52
N TRP A 51 -11.14 -9.96 24.45
CA TRP A 51 -10.38 -8.72 24.26
C TRP A 51 -8.89 -8.97 24.03
N GLU A 52 -8.29 -9.86 24.83
CA GLU A 52 -6.87 -10.19 24.67
C GLU A 52 -6.58 -10.86 23.33
N ASP A 53 -7.49 -11.72 22.86
CA ASP A 53 -7.35 -12.38 21.56
C ASP A 53 -7.50 -11.40 20.40
N LEU A 54 -8.36 -10.38 20.51
CA LEU A 54 -8.42 -9.29 19.53
C LEU A 54 -7.08 -8.53 19.48
N ARG A 55 -6.47 -8.22 20.63
CA ARG A 55 -5.17 -7.51 20.69
C ARG A 55 -4.06 -8.31 20.03
N LYS A 56 -4.01 -9.62 20.26
CA LYS A 56 -3.05 -10.52 19.60
C LYS A 56 -3.26 -10.54 18.09
N GLN A 57 -4.51 -10.63 17.64
CA GLN A 57 -4.85 -10.60 16.21
C GLN A 57 -4.44 -9.28 15.56
N ALA A 58 -4.73 -8.13 16.19
CA ALA A 58 -4.32 -6.82 15.68
C ALA A 58 -2.79 -6.74 15.51
N ARG A 59 -2.03 -7.10 16.55
CA ARG A 59 -0.55 -7.11 16.48
C ARG A 59 -0.01 -8.04 15.39
N GLN A 60 -0.66 -9.19 15.18
CA GLN A 60 -0.26 -10.12 14.13
C GLN A 60 -0.47 -9.51 12.74
N LEU A 61 -1.63 -8.89 12.50
CA LEU A 61 -1.95 -8.21 11.25
C LEU A 61 -1.03 -6.99 11.03
N GLU A 62 -0.71 -6.23 12.08
CA GLU A 62 0.24 -5.11 12.03
C GLU A 62 1.63 -5.57 11.60
N ASN A 63 2.14 -6.66 12.18
CA ASN A 63 3.44 -7.23 11.79
C ASN A 63 3.45 -7.72 10.33
N GLU A 64 2.35 -8.33 9.89
CA GLU A 64 2.23 -8.80 8.50
C GLU A 64 2.15 -7.62 7.52
N LEU A 65 1.42 -6.56 7.89
CA LEU A 65 1.35 -5.30 7.13
C LEU A 65 2.73 -4.65 7.00
N ASP A 66 3.50 -4.56 8.08
CA ASP A 66 4.84 -3.97 8.07
C ASP A 66 5.76 -4.69 7.07
N LEU A 67 5.82 -6.03 7.14
CA LEU A 67 6.63 -6.86 6.24
C LEU A 67 6.21 -6.68 4.77
N LYS A 68 4.89 -6.63 4.51
CA LYS A 68 4.34 -6.45 3.16
C LYS A 68 4.61 -5.04 2.63
N LEU A 69 4.46 -4.00 3.45
CA LEU A 69 4.74 -2.62 3.07
C LEU A 69 6.21 -2.38 2.75
N VAL A 70 7.12 -2.97 3.54
CA VAL A 70 8.57 -2.92 3.26
C VAL A 70 8.87 -3.58 1.91
N SER A 71 8.29 -4.76 1.64
CA SER A 71 8.47 -5.47 0.37
C SER A 71 7.89 -4.68 -0.82
N PHE A 72 6.72 -4.08 -0.62
CA PHE A 72 6.02 -3.26 -1.60
C PHE A 72 6.83 -2.01 -1.98
N SER A 73 7.38 -1.31 -0.98
CA SER A 73 8.25 -0.15 -1.18
C SER A 73 9.55 -0.49 -1.91
N LYS A 74 10.16 -1.64 -1.60
CA LYS A 74 11.33 -2.17 -2.36
C LYS A 74 11.00 -2.42 -3.83
N LEU A 75 9.81 -2.91 -4.13
CA LEU A 75 9.39 -3.15 -5.51
C LEU A 75 9.11 -1.86 -6.28
N CYS A 76 8.60 -0.83 -5.59
CA CYS A 76 8.46 0.52 -6.14
C CYS A 76 9.82 1.19 -6.45
N THR A 77 10.75 1.12 -5.51
CA THR A 77 12.09 1.73 -5.67
C THR A 77 12.93 1.00 -6.72
N SER A 78 12.93 -0.32 -6.74
CA SER A 78 13.64 -1.12 -7.76
C SER A 78 13.09 -0.88 -9.18
N TYR A 79 11.78 -0.64 -9.32
CA TYR A 79 11.18 -0.23 -10.60
C TYR A 79 11.83 1.05 -11.15
N SER A 80 12.08 2.03 -10.28
CA SER A 80 12.78 3.27 -10.66
C SER A 80 14.26 3.05 -10.99
N SER A 81 14.97 2.26 -10.17
CA SER A 81 16.43 2.08 -10.30
C SER A 81 16.85 1.26 -11.53
N SER A 82 16.02 0.32 -11.98
CA SER A 82 16.31 -0.55 -13.13
C SER A 82 16.54 0.23 -14.45
N ARG A 83 16.08 1.48 -14.53
CA ARG A 83 16.15 2.30 -15.75
C ARG A 83 17.19 3.41 -15.72
N GLU A 84 17.49 4.00 -14.56
CA GLU A 84 18.52 5.05 -14.44
C GLU A 84 19.91 4.51 -14.84
N GLY A 85 20.18 3.23 -14.56
CA GLY A 85 21.39 2.52 -15.00
C GLY A 85 21.48 2.19 -16.50
N ARG A 86 20.41 2.41 -17.28
CA ARG A 86 20.38 2.16 -18.75
C ARG A 86 20.49 3.44 -19.59
N ARG A 87 21.02 4.53 -19.04
CA ARG A 87 21.34 5.74 -19.83
C ARG A 87 22.63 5.63 -20.65
N GLY A 88 23.35 4.50 -20.61
CA GLY A 88 24.69 4.37 -21.20
C GLY A 88 24.83 3.51 -22.46
N GLU A 89 24.03 2.46 -22.67
CA GLU A 89 24.37 1.45 -23.70
C GLU A 89 23.22 1.26 -24.70
N SER A 90 23.51 1.61 -25.95
CA SER A 90 22.71 1.23 -27.12
C SER A 90 22.73 -0.29 -27.28
N SER A 91 21.66 -0.99 -26.90
CA SER A 91 21.40 -2.33 -27.41
C SER A 91 19.91 -2.67 -27.36
N ASP A 92 19.39 -2.92 -28.55
CA ASP A 92 18.11 -3.53 -28.81
C ASP A 92 17.92 -4.83 -28.03
N THR A 93 16.66 -5.13 -27.73
CA THR A 93 16.13 -6.39 -27.17
C THR A 93 16.32 -6.62 -25.67
N THR A 94 15.18 -6.60 -24.96
CA THR A 94 14.84 -7.19 -23.63
C THR A 94 14.54 -6.24 -22.44
N PRO A 95 13.42 -6.44 -21.72
CA PRO A 95 12.11 -6.88 -22.22
C PRO A 95 10.95 -6.04 -21.64
N LEU A 96 10.03 -5.58 -22.50
CA LEU A 96 8.71 -5.08 -22.06
C LEU A 96 7.96 -6.09 -21.18
N LEU A 97 8.28 -7.39 -21.32
CA LEU A 97 7.75 -8.48 -20.49
C LEU A 97 8.16 -8.38 -19.02
N ASN A 98 9.34 -7.82 -18.69
CA ASN A 98 9.76 -7.67 -17.29
C ASN A 98 8.98 -6.56 -16.57
N ASN A 99 8.56 -5.52 -17.29
CA ASN A 99 7.67 -4.51 -16.73
C ASN A 99 6.29 -5.12 -16.47
N SER A 100 5.73 -5.87 -17.42
CA SER A 100 4.41 -6.50 -17.24
C SER A 100 4.37 -7.53 -16.09
N THR A 101 5.44 -8.28 -15.84
CA THR A 101 5.49 -9.19 -14.68
C THR A 101 5.62 -8.42 -13.37
N GLN A 102 6.44 -7.36 -13.33
CA GLN A 102 6.58 -6.51 -12.15
C GLN A 102 5.29 -5.75 -11.82
N ASP A 103 4.56 -5.27 -12.83
CA ASP A 103 3.25 -4.64 -12.69
C ASP A 103 2.23 -5.60 -12.08
N ARG A 104 2.21 -6.87 -12.53
CA ARG A 104 1.31 -7.90 -11.97
C ARG A 104 1.65 -8.25 -10.53
N MET A 105 2.94 -8.34 -10.19
CA MET A 105 3.38 -8.55 -8.81
C MET A 105 2.99 -7.37 -7.92
N PHE A 106 3.17 -6.15 -8.42
CA PHE A 106 2.77 -4.93 -7.72
C PHE A 106 1.27 -4.91 -7.42
N GLU A 107 0.43 -5.14 -8.44
CA GLU A 107 -1.02 -5.20 -8.28
C GLU A 107 -1.44 -6.28 -7.29
N THR A 108 -0.81 -7.46 -7.35
CA THR A 108 -1.11 -8.57 -6.44
C THR A 108 -0.82 -8.19 -4.98
N MET A 109 0.35 -7.64 -4.68
CA MET A 109 0.65 -7.22 -3.30
C MET A 109 -0.19 -6.03 -2.87
N ALA A 110 -0.55 -5.13 -3.78
CA ALA A 110 -1.44 -4.02 -3.46
C ALA A 110 -2.79 -4.55 -2.95
N VAL A 111 -3.37 -5.53 -3.64
CA VAL A 111 -4.60 -6.20 -3.21
C VAL A 111 -4.41 -6.94 -1.89
N GLU A 112 -3.29 -7.63 -1.69
CA GLU A 112 -3.00 -8.31 -0.42
C GLU A 112 -2.93 -7.32 0.76
N ILE A 113 -2.26 -6.18 0.58
CA ILE A 113 -2.16 -5.13 1.60
C ILE A 113 -3.55 -4.53 1.87
N GLU A 114 -4.35 -4.26 0.83
CA GLU A 114 -5.73 -3.78 0.99
C GLU A 114 -6.58 -4.77 1.80
N GLN A 115 -6.43 -6.07 1.56
CA GLN A 115 -7.11 -7.11 2.33
C GLN A 115 -6.65 -7.15 3.79
N LEU A 116 -5.35 -6.99 4.04
CA LEU A 116 -4.80 -6.94 5.40
C LEU A 116 -5.29 -5.70 6.15
N LEU A 117 -5.30 -4.53 5.50
CA LEU A 117 -5.86 -3.29 6.06
C LEU A 117 -7.34 -3.49 6.40
N ALA A 118 -8.14 -4.05 5.50
CA ALA A 118 -9.56 -4.32 5.74
C ALA A 118 -9.78 -5.29 6.93
N LYS A 119 -8.94 -6.33 7.05
CA LYS A 119 -8.99 -7.25 8.20
C LYS A 119 -8.65 -6.53 9.51
N LEU A 120 -7.61 -5.70 9.52
CA LEU A 120 -7.21 -4.94 10.72
C LEU A 120 -8.28 -3.91 11.11
N THR A 121 -8.92 -3.25 10.14
CA THR A 121 -10.11 -2.42 10.37
C THR A 121 -11.20 -3.22 11.07
N GLY A 122 -11.55 -4.39 10.54
CA GLY A 122 -12.58 -5.25 11.15
C GLY A 122 -12.23 -5.73 12.56
N VAL A 123 -10.95 -5.97 12.87
CA VAL A 123 -10.51 -6.28 14.25
C VAL A 123 -10.64 -5.05 15.16
N ASN A 124 -10.25 -3.87 14.68
CA ASN A 124 -10.37 -2.62 15.42
C ASN A 124 -11.84 -2.24 15.68
N ASP A 125 -12.75 -2.55 14.75
CA ASP A 125 -14.18 -2.34 14.93
C ASP A 125 -14.74 -3.26 16.03
N LYS A 126 -14.37 -4.55 16.03
CA LYS A 126 -14.73 -5.50 17.10
C LYS A 126 -14.18 -5.07 18.47
N MET A 127 -12.97 -4.52 18.50
CA MET A 127 -12.41 -3.92 19.73
C MET A 127 -13.22 -2.71 20.18
N SER A 128 -13.66 -1.86 19.24
CA SER A 128 -14.54 -0.72 19.53
C SER A 128 -15.87 -1.18 20.11
N GLU A 129 -16.51 -2.17 19.52
CA GLU A 129 -17.76 -2.74 20.03
C GLU A 129 -17.58 -3.30 21.45
N TYR A 130 -16.49 -4.04 21.70
CA TYR A 130 -16.17 -4.56 23.03
C TYR A 130 -16.03 -3.43 24.06
N SER A 131 -15.35 -2.34 23.70
CA SER A 131 -15.13 -1.21 24.58
C SER A 131 -16.42 -0.42 24.93
N ASN A 132 -17.45 -0.53 24.09
CA ASN A 132 -18.77 0.09 24.33
C ASN A 132 -19.73 -0.85 25.10
N THR A 133 -19.29 -2.07 25.45
CA THR A 133 -20.16 -3.05 26.13
C THR A 133 -20.48 -2.62 27.57
N PRO A 134 -21.77 -2.53 27.96
CA PRO A 134 -22.16 -2.15 29.31
C PRO A 134 -21.68 -3.19 30.33
N GLY A 135 -20.89 -2.75 31.33
CA GLY A 135 -20.33 -3.62 32.38
C GLY A 135 -18.80 -3.60 32.49
N VAL A 136 -18.10 -3.05 31.49
CA VAL A 136 -16.62 -2.90 31.47
C VAL A 136 -16.18 -1.51 31.95
N THR A 137 -16.82 -0.96 32.98
CA THR A 137 -16.66 0.45 33.38
C THR A 137 -15.36 0.78 34.12
N SER A 138 -14.71 -0.18 34.78
CA SER A 138 -13.47 0.08 35.55
C SER A 138 -12.17 0.06 34.72
N LEU A 139 -12.18 -0.60 33.56
CA LEU A 139 -11.01 -0.75 32.66
C LEU A 139 -11.04 0.21 31.45
N ASN A 140 -12.06 1.07 31.38
CA ASN A 140 -12.41 1.78 30.16
C ASN A 140 -11.30 2.70 29.64
N ALA A 141 -10.56 3.40 30.51
CA ALA A 141 -9.50 4.32 30.08
C ALA A 141 -8.32 3.60 29.38
N ALA A 142 -7.84 2.49 29.94
CA ALA A 142 -6.74 1.73 29.36
C ALA A 142 -7.15 1.01 28.06
N LEU A 143 -8.39 0.52 28.01
CA LEU A 143 -8.99 -0.06 26.80
C LEU A 143 -9.10 0.97 25.68
N MET A 144 -9.66 2.15 25.99
CA MET A 144 -9.79 3.28 25.06
C MET A 144 -8.43 3.72 24.50
N HIS A 145 -7.42 3.88 25.36
CA HIS A 145 -6.09 4.25 24.93
C HIS A 145 -5.47 3.19 24.00
N THR A 146 -5.62 1.91 24.34
CA THR A 146 -5.10 0.81 23.52
C THR A 146 -5.79 0.78 22.15
N LEU A 147 -7.12 0.92 22.12
CA LEU A 147 -7.89 0.99 20.87
C LEU A 147 -7.48 2.20 20.03
N GLN A 148 -7.32 3.36 20.66
CA GLN A 148 -6.87 4.57 19.97
C GLN A 148 -5.51 4.34 19.30
N ARG A 149 -4.57 3.73 20.02
CA ARG A 149 -3.26 3.38 19.45
C ARG A 149 -3.39 2.47 18.23
N HIS A 150 -4.22 1.44 18.27
CA HIS A 150 -4.45 0.56 17.11
C HIS A 150 -5.09 1.29 15.92
N ARG A 151 -5.95 2.29 16.17
CA ARG A 151 -6.51 3.15 15.11
C ARG A 151 -5.45 4.05 14.48
N ASP A 152 -4.60 4.66 15.30
CA ASP A 152 -3.51 5.52 14.81
C ASP A 152 -2.52 4.70 13.97
N ILE A 153 -2.13 3.50 14.44
CA ILE A 153 -1.28 2.56 13.68
C ILE A 153 -1.91 2.20 12.33
N LEU A 154 -3.20 1.85 12.33
CA LEU A 154 -3.93 1.52 11.10
C LEU A 154 -3.93 2.71 10.12
N GLN A 155 -4.11 3.94 10.61
CA GLN A 155 -4.06 5.13 9.78
C GLN A 155 -2.67 5.36 9.20
N ASP A 156 -1.61 5.19 10.00
CA ASP A 156 -0.22 5.32 9.53
C ASP A 156 0.08 4.32 8.42
N TYR A 157 -0.28 3.04 8.59
CA TYR A 157 -0.11 2.01 7.55
C TYR A 157 -0.92 2.30 6.30
N THR A 158 -2.17 2.76 6.47
CA THR A 158 -3.03 3.15 5.34
C THR A 158 -2.39 4.32 4.57
N HIS A 159 -1.86 5.32 5.27
CA HIS A 159 -1.21 6.45 4.63
C HIS A 159 0.04 6.04 3.87
N GLU A 160 0.94 5.27 4.49
CA GLU A 160 2.18 4.79 3.84
C GLU A 160 1.90 3.89 2.64
N PHE A 161 0.86 3.04 2.70
CA PHE A 161 0.40 2.25 1.56
C PHE A 161 0.02 3.15 0.37
N HIS A 162 -0.88 4.12 0.60
CA HIS A 162 -1.36 5.01 -0.46
C HIS A 162 -0.24 5.86 -1.03
N LYS A 163 0.66 6.35 -0.17
CA LYS A 163 1.83 7.13 -0.58
C LYS A 163 2.75 6.33 -1.50
N THR A 164 3.04 5.07 -1.16
CA THR A 164 3.88 4.19 -1.99
C THR A 164 3.16 3.80 -3.27
N LYS A 165 1.85 3.51 -3.22
CA LYS A 165 1.00 3.21 -4.38
C LYS A 165 0.97 4.39 -5.37
N ALA A 166 0.76 5.61 -4.86
CA ALA A 166 0.77 6.82 -5.67
C ALA A 166 2.14 7.08 -6.30
N ASN A 167 3.23 6.84 -5.56
CA ASN A 167 4.59 6.95 -6.09
C ASN A 167 4.81 6.02 -7.29
N PHE A 168 4.42 4.74 -7.15
CA PHE A 168 4.52 3.77 -8.25
C PHE A 168 3.70 4.19 -9.47
N LEU A 169 2.45 4.61 -9.28
CA LEU A 169 1.60 5.06 -10.37
C LEU A 169 2.20 6.26 -11.11
N ALA A 170 2.78 7.22 -10.39
CA ALA A 170 3.46 8.37 -10.99
C ALA A 170 4.70 7.95 -11.80
N ILE A 171 5.48 6.98 -11.32
CA ILE A 171 6.61 6.44 -12.06
C ILE A 171 6.14 5.73 -13.33
N ARG A 172 5.10 4.89 -13.23
CA ARG A 172 4.50 4.18 -14.37
C ARG A 172 3.96 5.14 -15.42
N GLU A 173 3.18 6.15 -15.01
CA GLU A 173 2.65 7.17 -15.92
C GLU A 173 3.77 7.92 -16.65
N ARG A 174 4.85 8.26 -15.94
CA ARG A 174 6.05 8.83 -16.55
C ARG A 174 6.66 7.88 -17.58
N GLU A 175 6.70 6.58 -17.31
CA GLU A 175 7.18 5.58 -18.27
C GLU A 175 6.28 5.48 -19.51
N ASP A 176 4.97 5.46 -19.34
CA ASP A 176 4.00 5.39 -20.45
C ASP A 176 4.18 6.60 -21.40
N LEU A 177 4.32 7.80 -20.83
CA LEU A 177 4.58 9.03 -21.58
C LEU A 177 5.93 8.97 -22.32
N LEU A 178 7.01 8.54 -21.65
CA LEU A 178 8.33 8.40 -22.26
C LEU A 178 8.39 7.29 -23.32
N GLY A 179 7.63 6.22 -23.14
CA GLY A 179 7.48 5.12 -24.09
C GLY A 179 6.85 5.59 -25.39
N SER A 180 5.79 6.40 -25.30
CA SER A 180 5.16 7.04 -26.47
C SER A 180 6.16 7.92 -27.21
N VAL A 181 6.84 8.82 -26.50
CA VAL A 181 7.82 9.74 -27.11
C VAL A 181 8.95 8.98 -27.81
N ARG A 182 9.47 7.90 -27.21
CA ARG A 182 10.51 7.07 -27.86
C ARG A 182 10.01 6.45 -29.16
N LYS A 183 8.79 5.92 -29.16
CA LYS A 183 8.17 5.35 -30.35
C LYS A 183 7.94 6.41 -31.44
N ASP A 184 7.54 7.62 -31.06
CA ASP A 184 7.34 8.73 -31.98
C ASP A 184 8.68 9.21 -32.58
N ILE A 185 9.74 9.31 -31.75
CA ILE A 185 11.10 9.62 -32.20
C ILE A 185 11.62 8.53 -33.13
N GLU A 186 11.43 7.26 -32.80
CA GLU A 186 11.86 6.15 -33.63
C GLU A 186 11.11 6.13 -34.96
N SER A 187 9.81 6.38 -34.94
CA SER A 187 8.97 6.51 -36.15
C SER A 187 9.40 7.69 -37.00
N TYR A 188 9.75 8.82 -36.38
CA TYR A 188 10.29 9.98 -37.09
C TYR A 188 11.67 9.70 -37.68
N LYS A 189 12.56 9.03 -36.94
CA LYS A 189 13.91 8.67 -37.41
C LYS A 189 13.88 7.64 -38.54
N SER A 190 13.02 6.63 -38.43
CA SER A 190 12.84 5.59 -39.46
C SER A 190 12.10 6.11 -40.69
N GLY A 191 11.10 6.99 -40.52
CA GLY A 191 10.46 7.71 -41.63
C GLY A 191 11.37 8.77 -42.28
N SER A 192 12.22 9.41 -41.48
CA SER A 192 13.28 10.32 -41.94
C SER A 192 14.31 9.59 -42.80
N GLY A 193 14.56 8.29 -42.63
CA GLY A 193 15.44 7.54 -43.53
C GLY A 193 15.00 7.56 -45.01
N VAL A 194 13.70 7.72 -45.30
CA VAL A 194 13.17 7.81 -46.67
C VAL A 194 13.25 9.24 -47.21
N ASN A 195 12.90 10.24 -46.38
CA ASN A 195 12.97 11.66 -46.77
C ASN A 195 14.41 12.17 -46.81
N ASN A 196 15.27 11.71 -45.91
CA ASN A 196 16.68 12.05 -45.83
C ASN A 196 17.46 11.40 -46.98
N ARG A 197 17.13 10.18 -47.43
CA ARG A 197 17.68 9.65 -48.70
C ARG A 197 17.36 10.54 -49.89
N ARG A 198 16.12 11.02 -49.98
CA ARG A 198 15.69 11.94 -51.05
C ARG A 198 16.41 13.29 -50.94
N THR A 199 16.54 13.85 -49.74
CA THR A 199 17.27 15.11 -49.50
C THR A 199 18.78 14.97 -49.73
N GLU A 200 19.41 13.87 -49.30
CA GLU A 200 20.81 13.55 -49.57
C GLU A 200 21.08 13.40 -51.07
N LEU A 201 20.15 12.81 -51.82
CA LEU A 201 20.20 12.76 -53.28
C LEU A 201 20.19 14.16 -53.88
N PHE A 202 19.27 15.03 -53.47
CA PHE A 202 19.21 16.42 -53.97
C PHE A 202 20.47 17.22 -53.61
N LEU A 203 21.01 17.06 -52.40
CA LEU A 203 22.24 17.71 -51.97
C LEU A 203 23.44 17.26 -52.81
N LYS A 204 23.52 15.96 -53.10
CA LYS A 204 24.57 15.39 -53.95
C LYS A 204 24.49 15.88 -55.40
N GLU A 205 23.30 15.94 -55.99
CA GLU A 205 23.09 16.54 -57.32
C GLU A 205 23.48 18.02 -57.35
N HIS A 206 23.14 18.79 -56.32
CA HIS A 206 23.56 20.19 -56.20
C HIS A 206 25.08 20.35 -56.14
N GLU A 207 25.78 19.45 -55.46
CA GLU A 207 27.23 19.45 -55.43
C GLU A 207 27.82 19.09 -56.80
N HIS A 208 27.24 18.11 -57.51
CA HIS A 208 27.64 17.75 -58.88
C HIS A 208 27.50 18.93 -59.85
N LEU A 209 26.36 19.64 -59.81
CA LEU A 209 26.12 20.82 -60.65
C LEU A 209 27.12 21.94 -60.34
N ARG A 210 27.32 22.24 -59.05
CA ARG A 210 28.26 23.28 -58.63
C ARG A 210 29.70 22.95 -59.07
N ASN A 211 30.12 21.69 -58.95
CA ASN A 211 31.44 21.26 -59.40
C ASN A 211 31.58 21.37 -60.92
N HIS A 212 30.53 21.00 -61.68
CA HIS A 212 30.53 21.15 -63.15
C HIS A 212 30.64 22.62 -63.59
N ASP A 213 29.98 23.54 -62.88
CA ASP A 213 30.06 24.98 -63.17
C ASP A 213 31.47 25.54 -62.95
N TYR A 214 32.17 25.14 -61.88
CA TYR A 214 33.56 25.54 -61.67
C TYR A 214 34.48 25.04 -62.80
N PHE A 215 34.33 23.78 -63.22
CA PHE A 215 35.11 23.26 -64.34
C PHE A 215 34.85 24.03 -65.63
N MET A 216 33.59 24.35 -65.95
CA MET A 216 33.26 25.14 -67.14
C MET A 216 33.86 26.55 -67.09
N LEU A 217 33.84 27.21 -65.94
CA LEU A 217 34.47 28.52 -65.76
C LEU A 217 35.99 28.45 -65.90
N ASP A 218 36.64 27.45 -65.30
CA ASP A 218 38.09 27.23 -65.43
C ASP A 218 38.50 26.97 -66.88
N TYR A 219 37.71 26.21 -67.65
CA TYR A 219 37.97 25.99 -69.08
C TYR A 219 37.78 27.27 -69.91
N PHE A 220 36.80 28.10 -69.58
CA PHE A 220 36.57 29.35 -70.29
C PHE A 220 37.69 30.36 -70.02
N ASP A 221 38.09 30.52 -68.76
CA ASP A 221 39.20 31.40 -68.37
C ASP A 221 40.53 30.91 -68.96
N ALA A 222 40.76 29.59 -69.01
CA ALA A 222 41.93 29.02 -69.66
C ALA A 222 41.95 29.27 -71.18
N CYS A 223 40.79 29.18 -71.84
CA CYS A 223 40.64 29.50 -73.27
C CYS A 223 40.85 30.98 -73.56
N ASP A 224 40.29 31.88 -72.74
CA ASP A 224 40.47 33.32 -72.87
C ASP A 224 41.93 33.73 -72.62
N LEU A 225 42.58 33.13 -71.63
CA LEU A 225 44.01 33.34 -71.39
C LEU A 225 44.85 32.86 -72.58
N TRP A 226 44.51 31.70 -73.16
CA TRP A 226 45.16 31.17 -74.37
C TRP A 226 44.96 32.09 -75.58
N LEU A 227 43.74 32.59 -75.81
CA LEU A 227 43.42 33.55 -76.86
C LEU A 227 44.18 34.87 -76.68
N HIS A 228 44.27 35.37 -75.45
CA HIS A 228 44.96 36.61 -75.13
C HIS A 228 46.49 36.49 -75.30
N ILE A 229 47.06 35.32 -75.00
CA ILE A 229 48.48 35.01 -75.28
C ILE A 229 48.71 34.90 -76.79
N LEU A 230 47.84 34.18 -77.52
CA LEU A 230 47.94 34.08 -78.98
C LEU A 230 47.87 35.44 -79.67
N PHE A 231 46.96 36.31 -79.24
CA PHE A 231 46.78 37.64 -79.82
C PHE A 231 47.99 38.56 -79.53
N ARG A 232 48.64 38.39 -78.37
CA ARG A 232 49.85 39.15 -78.00
C ARG A 232 51.13 38.63 -78.65
N MET A 233 51.12 37.39 -79.16
CA MET A 233 52.24 36.79 -79.91
C MET A 233 52.09 36.93 -81.43
N SER A 234 51.00 37.55 -81.93
CA SER A 234 50.88 37.97 -83.32
C SER A 234 51.73 39.23 -83.54
N PRO A 235 52.68 39.23 -84.50
CA PRO A 235 53.64 40.32 -84.72
C PRO A 235 53.01 41.62 -85.24
#